data_AF-A0A852GFH1-F1
#
_entry.id   AF-A0A852GFH1-F1
#
_cell.length_a   1.000
_cell.length_b   1.000
_cell.length_c   1.000
_cell.angle_alpha   90.00
_cell.angle_beta   90.00
_cell.angle_gamma   90.00
#
_symmetry.space_group_name_H-M   'P 1'
#
loop_
_entity.id
_entity.type
_entity.pdbx_description
1 polymer ?
#
loop_
_entity_poly.entity_id
_entity_poly.type
_entity_poly.pdbx_seq_one_letter_code
_entity_poly.pdbx_strand_id
1 'polypeptide(L)' 'MAKPGHTWNRSRSLEEDEDEEDPVDAMISQTGCMAQHRELQECMAARQDWRHCQPQVRAFGECMARRERAKEP' A
#
# COMPACT_ATOMS: atom_id res chain seq x y z
N MET A 1 32.48 -17.74 19.87
CA MET A 1 31.10 -18.22 20.03
C MET A 1 30.21 -17.34 19.15
N ALA A 2 29.75 -17.83 18.00
CA ALA A 2 28.89 -17.07 17.09
C ALA A 2 27.42 -17.29 17.48
N LYS A 3 26.67 -16.20 17.65
CA LYS A 3 25.24 -16.23 18.00
C LYS A 3 24.43 -16.78 16.82
N PRO A 4 23.46 -17.70 17.02
CA PRO A 4 22.62 -18.18 15.94
C PRO A 4 21.75 -17.05 15.39
N GLY A 5 21.79 -16.87 14.06
CA GLY A 5 20.96 -15.91 13.33
C GLY A 5 19.48 -16.24 13.46
N HIS A 6 18.64 -15.21 13.37
CA HIS A 6 17.19 -15.32 13.47
C HIS A 6 16.64 -16.32 12.43
N THR A 7 16.20 -17.49 12.88
CA THR A 7 15.51 -18.48 12.07
C THR A 7 14.08 -17.98 11.81
N TRP A 8 13.80 -17.49 10.61
CA TRP A 8 12.42 -17.20 10.21
C TRP A 8 11.70 -18.54 10.02
N ASN A 9 10.92 -18.93 11.02
CA ASN A 9 9.95 -20.03 10.92
C ASN A 9 8.83 -19.58 9.99
N ARG A 10 9.06 -19.71 8.67
CA ARG A 10 8.04 -19.54 7.63
C ARG A 10 7.19 -20.82 7.55
N SER A 11 6.55 -21.14 8.68
CA SER A 11 5.59 -22.24 8.82
C SER A 11 4.31 -21.67 9.41
N ARG A 12 3.74 -20.71 8.68
CA ARG A 12 2.36 -20.26 8.86
C ARG A 12 1.75 -20.10 7.48
N SER A 13 0.96 -21.11 7.13
CA SER A 13 -0.08 -21.14 6.10
C SER A 13 0.27 -20.56 4.74
N LEU A 14 0.69 -21.42 3.81
CA LEU A 14 0.82 -21.10 2.38
C LEU A 14 -0.50 -21.31 1.60
N GLU A 15 -1.64 -21.55 2.27
CA GLU A 15 -2.89 -21.98 1.62
C GLU A 15 -4.15 -21.17 2.01
N GLU A 16 -4.02 -20.00 2.67
CA GLU A 16 -5.18 -19.18 3.08
C GLU A 16 -5.18 -17.73 2.54
N ASP A 17 -4.17 -17.31 1.79
CA ASP A 17 -3.94 -15.88 1.45
C ASP A 17 -4.39 -15.47 0.03
N GLU A 18 -5.08 -16.33 -0.72
CA GLU A 18 -5.49 -16.01 -2.10
C GLU A 18 -6.72 -15.08 -2.19
N ASP A 19 -7.44 -14.88 -1.08
CA ASP A 19 -8.67 -14.06 -1.00
C ASP A 19 -8.58 -12.94 0.06
N GLU A 20 -7.42 -12.73 0.71
CA GLU A 20 -7.26 -11.63 1.67
C GLU A 20 -6.97 -10.34 0.91
N GLU A 21 -8.00 -9.48 0.77
CA GLU A 21 -7.84 -8.13 0.24
C GLU A 21 -6.72 -7.42 1.01
N ASP A 22 -5.73 -6.86 0.28
CA ASP A 22 -4.57 -6.27 0.92
C ASP A 22 -5.05 -5.25 1.98
N PRO A 23 -4.57 -5.37 3.24
CA PRO A 23 -5.11 -4.56 4.33
C PRO A 23 -4.94 -3.06 4.08
N VAL A 24 -3.98 -2.64 3.25
CA VAL A 24 -3.80 -1.24 2.83
C VAL A 24 -4.87 -0.84 1.82
N ASP A 25 -5.18 -1.69 0.84
CA ASP A 25 -6.24 -1.46 -0.16
C ASP A 25 -7.62 -1.34 0.52
N ALA A 26 -7.90 -2.19 1.50
CA ALA A 26 -9.12 -2.13 2.32
C ALA A 26 -9.22 -0.82 3.12
N MET A 27 -8.10 -0.32 3.66
CA MET A 27 -8.05 0.99 4.35
C MET A 27 -8.25 2.15 3.38
N ILE A 28 -7.68 2.08 2.18
CA ILE A 28 -7.78 3.13 1.16
C ILE A 28 -9.18 3.17 0.54
N SER A 29 -9.85 2.03 0.40
CA SER A 29 -11.25 1.97 -0.03
C SER A 29 -12.18 2.75 0.90
N GLN A 30 -11.92 2.74 2.21
CA GLN A 30 -12.66 3.52 3.20
C GLN A 30 -12.35 5.02 3.16
N THR A 31 -11.24 5.44 2.54
CA THR A 31 -10.86 6.85 2.47
C THR A 31 -11.48 7.60 1.30
N GLY A 32 -11.98 6.87 0.29
CA GLY A 32 -12.42 7.45 -0.97
C GLY A 32 -11.26 7.84 -1.91
N CYS A 33 -10.00 7.58 -1.54
CA CYS A 33 -8.82 7.88 -2.36
C CYS A 33 -8.38 6.71 -3.26
N MET A 34 -9.28 5.74 -3.47
CA MET A 34 -8.96 4.50 -4.18
C MET A 34 -8.64 4.72 -5.65
N ALA A 35 -9.24 5.72 -6.29
CA ALA A 35 -8.93 6.05 -7.68
C ALA A 35 -7.45 6.45 -7.86
N GLN A 36 -6.95 7.36 -7.01
CA GLN A 36 -5.55 7.81 -7.08
C GLN A 36 -4.58 6.69 -6.68
N HIS A 37 -5.00 5.79 -5.80
CA HIS A 37 -4.21 4.60 -5.47
C HIS A 37 -4.08 3.67 -6.67
N ARG A 38 -5.16 3.39 -7.40
CA ARG A 38 -5.12 2.56 -8.63
C ARG A 38 -4.23 3.18 -9.70
N GLU A 39 -4.34 4.49 -9.94
CA GLU A 39 -3.46 5.17 -10.90
C GLU A 39 -1.98 5.07 -10.51
N LEU A 40 -1.67 5.12 -9.21
CA LEU A 40 -0.32 4.91 -8.72
C LEU A 40 0.15 3.46 -8.91
N GLN A 41 -0.70 2.48 -8.59
CA GLN A 41 -0.42 1.05 -8.83
C GLN A 41 -0.19 0.78 -10.32
N GLU A 42 -1.02 1.34 -11.22
CA GLU A 42 -0.87 1.21 -12.67
C GLU A 42 0.44 1.82 -13.17
N CYS A 43 0.80 3.02 -12.67
CA CYS A 43 2.09 3.63 -13.02
C CYS A 43 3.28 2.78 -12.55
N MET A 44 3.21 2.25 -11.34
CA MET A 44 4.24 1.39 -10.77
C MET A 44 4.31 0.04 -11.51
N ALA A 45 3.18 -0.53 -11.92
CA ALA A 45 3.13 -1.76 -12.70
C ALA A 45 3.75 -1.56 -14.10
N ALA A 46 3.50 -0.40 -14.73
CA ALA A 46 4.01 -0.10 -16.05
C ALA A 46 5.49 0.31 -16.07
N ARG A 47 5.93 1.12 -15.10
CA ARG A 47 7.27 1.74 -15.12
C ARG A 47 8.23 1.18 -14.08
N GLN A 48 7.71 0.68 -12.97
CA GLN A 48 8.47 0.22 -11.80
C GLN A 48 9.46 1.26 -11.24
N ASP A 49 9.26 2.54 -11.57
CA ASP A 49 10.07 3.66 -11.11
C ASP A 49 9.17 4.74 -10.52
N TRP A 50 9.22 4.85 -9.19
CA TRP A 50 8.43 5.80 -8.42
C TRP A 50 8.77 7.27 -8.77
N ARG A 51 9.96 7.56 -9.30
CA ARG A 51 10.35 8.92 -9.73
C ARG A 51 9.51 9.39 -10.91
N HIS A 52 9.16 8.46 -11.80
CA HIS A 52 8.27 8.74 -12.93
C HIS A 52 6.80 8.76 -12.53
N CYS A 53 6.46 8.15 -11.38
CA CYS A 53 5.12 8.14 -10.81
C CYS A 53 4.88 9.24 -9.76
N GLN A 54 5.81 10.21 -9.64
CA GLN A 54 5.69 11.38 -8.78
C GLN A 54 4.34 12.11 -8.89
N PRO A 55 3.77 12.34 -10.09
CA PRO A 55 2.44 12.96 -10.21
C PRO A 55 1.34 12.16 -9.49
N GLN A 56 1.32 10.84 -9.67
CA GLN A 56 0.34 9.93 -9.07
C GLN A 56 0.53 9.84 -7.55
N VAL A 57 1.78 9.80 -7.08
CA VAL A 57 2.11 9.84 -5.64
C VAL A 57 1.60 11.13 -5.00
N ARG A 58 1.80 12.28 -5.66
CA ARG A 58 1.31 13.57 -5.17
C ARG A 58 -0.21 13.63 -5.12
N ALA A 59 -0.88 13.19 -6.18
CA ALA A 59 -2.34 13.15 -6.23
C ALA A 59 -2.94 12.28 -5.12
N PHE A 60 -2.36 11.10 -4.89
CA PHE A 60 -2.77 10.21 -3.80
C PHE A 60 -2.54 10.86 -2.42
N GLY A 61 -1.37 11.46 -2.20
CA GLY A 61 -1.05 12.17 -0.97
C GLY A 61 -1.96 13.37 -0.69
N GLU A 62 -2.32 14.14 -1.72
CA GLU A 62 -3.26 15.26 -1.61
C GLU A 62 -4.66 14.79 -1.23
N CYS A 63 -5.13 13.68 -1.80
CA CYS A 63 -6.42 13.09 -1.42
C CYS A 63 -6.43 12.66 0.05
N MET A 64 -5.39 11.93 0.48
CA MET A 64 -5.29 11.46 1.87
C MET A 64 -5.17 12.65 2.84
N ALA A 65 -4.39 13.68 2.51
CA ALA A 65 -4.27 14.87 3.34
C ALA A 65 -5.58 15.66 3.46
N ARG A 66 -6.43 15.67 2.43
CA ARG A 66 -7.78 16.24 2.50
C ARG A 66 -8.66 15.45 3.46
N ARG A 67 -8.60 14.12 3.42
CA ARG A 67 -9.32 13.25 4.36
C ARG A 67 -8.86 13.48 5.80
N GLU A 68 -7.56 13.52 6.06
CA GLU A 68 -7.04 13.73 7.42
C GLU A 68 -7.54 15.06 8.00
N ARG A 69 -7.57 16.13 7.20
CA ARG A 69 -8.15 17.42 7.60
C ARG A 69 -9.66 17.37 7.85
N ALA A 70 -10.40 16.59 7.06
CA ALA A 70 -11.85 16.42 7.25
C ALA A 70 -12.20 15.54 8.47
N LYS A 71 -11.23 14.77 8.97
CA LYS A 71 -11.37 13.90 10.14
C LYS A 71 -10.98 14.60 11.45
N GLU A 72 -10.42 15.81 11.38
CA GLU A 72 -10.13 16.67 12.53
C GLU A 72 -11.42 17.43 12.93
N PRO A 73 -11.89 17.34 14.19
CA PRO A 73 -13.16 17.92 14.65
C PRO A 73 -13.13 19.44 14.83
#